data_AF-A0A2V6RJN0-F1
#
_entry.id   AF-A0A2V6RJN0-F1
#
_cell.length_a   1.000
_cell.length_b   1.000
_cell.length_c   1.000
_cell.angle_alpha   90.00
_cell.angle_beta   90.00
_cell.angle_gamma   90.00
#
_symmetry.space_group_name_H-M   'P 1'
#
loop_
_entity.id
_entity.type
_entity.pdbx_description
1 polymer ?
#
loop_
_entity_poly.entity_id
_entity_poly.type
_entity_poly.pdbx_seq_one_letter_code
_entity_poly.pdbx_strand_id
1 'polypeptide(L)' 'MKSPLYKNLALWMVIGLIVIVLFNVFQASQPSRDKMVFSDFLKRVEAGEVIEVLIRGKSVSGKLA' A
#
# COMPACT_ATOMS: atom_id res chain seq x y z
N MET A 1 19.83 42.72 1.31
CA MET A 1 18.96 41.52 1.39
C MET A 1 19.69 40.32 0.80
N LYS A 2 20.56 39.67 1.58
CA LYS A 2 21.32 38.47 1.17
C LYS A 2 21.01 37.39 2.20
N SER A 3 19.90 36.69 2.01
CA SER A 3 19.47 35.60 2.89
C SER A 3 19.85 34.26 2.23
N PRO A 4 20.96 33.61 2.64
CA PRO A 4 21.40 32.31 2.11
C PRO A 4 20.39 31.17 2.38
N LEU A 5 19.36 31.45 3.19
CA LEU A 5 18.30 30.52 3.55
C LEU A 5 17.44 30.08 2.36
N TYR A 6 17.16 30.97 1.38
CA TYR A 6 16.35 30.58 0.21
C TYR A 6 17.05 29.55 -0.70
N LYS A 7 18.38 29.59 -0.75
CA LYS A 7 19.17 28.68 -1.60
C LYS A 7 19.14 27.24 -1.06
N ASN A 8 19.18 27.07 0.26
CA ASN A 8 19.07 25.77 0.88
C ASN A 8 17.62 25.32 1.02
N LEU A 9 16.68 26.26 1.22
CA LEU A 9 15.25 25.94 1.33
C LEU A 9 14.67 25.36 0.04
N ALA A 10 15.12 25.86 -1.12
CA ALA A 10 14.74 25.29 -2.41
C ALA A 10 15.19 23.82 -2.54
N LEU A 11 16.41 23.50 -2.11
CA LEU A 11 16.93 22.13 -2.09
C LEU A 11 16.10 21.25 -1.13
N TRP A 12 15.80 21.74 0.07
CA TRP A 12 14.96 21.04 1.04
C TRP A 12 13.55 20.76 0.53
N MET A 13 12.95 21.70 -0.20
CA MET A 13 11.65 21.48 -0.86
C MET A 13 11.70 20.36 -1.91
N VAL A 14 12.74 20.34 -2.74
CA VAL A 14 12.90 19.30 -3.76
C VAL A 14 13.08 17.92 -3.12
N ILE A 15 13.90 17.82 -2.06
CA ILE A 15 14.08 16.57 -1.32
C ILE A 15 12.75 16.11 -0.71
N GLY A 16 12.00 17.01 -0.08
CA GLY A 16 10.68 16.68 0.50
C GLY A 16 9.69 16.21 -0.57
N LEU A 17 9.67 16.86 -1.73
CA LEU A 17 8.84 16.46 -2.88
C LEU A 17 9.19 15.06 -3.38
N ILE A 18 10.48 14.75 -3.52
CA ILE A 18 10.94 13.41 -3.94
C ILE A 18 10.46 12.35 -2.94
N VAL A 19 10.57 12.60 -1.64
CA VAL A 19 10.09 11.66 -0.60
C VAL A 19 8.58 11.42 -0.70
N ILE A 20 7.78 12.47 -0.91
CA ILE A 20 6.32 12.34 -1.07
C ILE A 20 5.97 11.51 -2.32
N VAL A 21 6.63 11.77 -3.44
CA VAL A 21 6.41 11.03 -4.69
C VAL A 21 6.78 9.56 -4.52
N LEU A 22 7.94 9.27 -3.92
CA LEU A 22 8.35 7.91 -3.63
C LEU A 22 7.32 7.22 -2.71
N PHE A 23 6.91 7.87 -1.62
CA PHE A 23 5.91 7.33 -0.71
C PHE A 23 4.58 7.02 -1.41
N ASN A 24 4.12 7.90 -2.31
CA ASN A 24 2.92 7.67 -3.11
C ASN A 24 3.05 6.44 -4.01
N VAL A 25 4.17 6.29 -4.74
CA VAL A 25 4.43 5.11 -5.59
C VAL A 25 4.50 3.81 -4.78
N PHE A 26 5.15 3.82 -3.62
CA PHE A 26 5.22 2.67 -2.72
C PHE A 26 3.87 2.32 -2.08
N GLN A 27 3.00 3.31 -1.84
CA GLN A 27 1.64 3.08 -1.32
C GLN A 27 0.65 2.64 -2.41
N ALA A 28 0.80 3.18 -3.64
CA ALA A 28 -0.05 2.83 -4.78
C ALA A 28 0.09 1.37 -5.23
N SER A 29 1.20 0.73 -4.85
CA SER A 29 1.46 -0.69 -5.08
C SER A 29 0.98 -1.58 -3.92
N GLN A 30 0.25 -1.05 -2.92
CA GLN A 30 -0.56 -1.93 -2.08
C GLN A 30 -1.64 -2.54 -2.98
N PRO A 31 -1.62 -3.87 -3.22
CA PRO A 31 -2.70 -4.50 -3.95
C PRO A 31 -3.97 -4.14 -3.21
N SER A 32 -4.95 -3.59 -3.94
CA SER A 32 -6.31 -3.43 -3.47
C SER A 32 -6.73 -4.79 -2.91
N ARG A 33 -6.61 -4.94 -1.59
CA ARG A 33 -7.17 -6.07 -0.86
C ARG A 33 -8.66 -5.87 -1.03
N ASP A 34 -9.22 -6.50 -2.05
CA ASP A 34 -10.65 -6.61 -2.21
C ASP A 34 -11.17 -7.18 -0.89
N LYS A 35 -11.89 -6.32 -0.17
CA LYS A 35 -12.48 -6.67 1.12
C LYS A 35 -13.62 -7.63 0.84
N MET A 36 -13.30 -8.92 0.77
CA MET A 36 -14.27 -9.97 0.60
C MET A 36 -14.98 -10.26 1.93
N VAL A 37 -16.30 -10.42 1.89
CA VAL A 37 -17.08 -10.86 3.04
C VAL A 37 -16.63 -12.27 3.44
N PHE A 38 -16.45 -12.51 4.73
CA PHE A 38 -15.94 -13.78 5.24
C PHE A 38 -16.77 -15.00 4.78
N SER A 39 -18.09 -14.87 4.70
CA SER A 39 -18.98 -15.93 4.19
C SER A 39 -18.74 -16.25 2.72
N ASP A 40 -18.45 -15.24 1.89
CA ASP A 40 -18.14 -15.45 0.47
C ASP A 40 -16.75 -16.05 0.29
N PHE A 41 -15.81 -15.68 1.17
CA PHE A 41 -14.51 -16.33 1.25
C PHE A 41 -14.67 -17.83 1.58
N LEU A 42 -15.45 -18.20 2.60
CA LEU A 42 -15.68 -19.60 2.96
C LEU A 42 -16.31 -20.41 1.81
N LYS A 43 -17.32 -19.86 1.12
CA LYS A 43 -17.92 -20.51 -0.06
C LYS A 43 -16.89 -20.80 -1.15
N ARG A 44 -15.96 -19.86 -1.39
CA ARG A 44 -14.89 -20.01 -2.39
C ARG A 44 -13.82 -21.00 -1.94
N VAL A 45 -13.53 -21.09 -0.63
CA VAL A 45 -12.66 -22.12 -0.06
C VAL A 45 -13.29 -23.51 -0.27
N GLU A 46 -14.57 -23.65 0.04
CA GLU A 46 -15.32 -24.91 -0.17
C GLU A 46 -15.40 -25.29 -1.66
N ALA A 47 -15.51 -24.30 -2.54
CA ALA A 47 -15.47 -24.48 -3.99
C ALA A 47 -14.07 -24.77 -4.55
N GLY A 48 -13.01 -24.71 -3.72
CA GLY A 48 -11.62 -24.95 -4.14
C GLY A 48 -10.97 -23.81 -4.94
N GLU A 49 -11.56 -22.61 -4.95
CA GLU A 49 -11.10 -21.44 -5.72
C GLU A 49 -9.99 -20.64 -5.01
N VAL A 50 -9.64 -21.01 -3.77
CA VAL A 50 -8.65 -20.31 -2.95
C VAL A 50 -7.33 -21.09 -2.98
N ILE A 51 -6.30 -20.50 -3.58
CA ILE A 51 -4.98 -21.12 -3.72
C ILE A 51 -4.12 -20.91 -2.47
N GLU A 52 -4.21 -19.74 -1.85
CA GLU A 52 -3.32 -19.37 -0.74
C GLU A 52 -4.06 -18.50 0.27
N VAL A 53 -3.80 -18.73 1.57
CA VAL A 53 -4.31 -17.94 2.69
C VAL A 53 -3.16 -17.46 3.58
N LEU A 54 -3.13 -16.16 3.84
CA LEU A 54 -2.16 -15.52 4.70
C LEU A 54 -2.88 -14.85 5.88
N ILE A 55 -2.63 -15.37 7.09
CA ILE A 55 -3.25 -14.89 8.33
C ILE A 55 -2.24 -13.99 9.06
N ARG A 56 -2.55 -12.70 9.19
CA ARG A 56 -1.76 -11.73 9.97
C ARG A 56 -2.59 -11.22 11.14
N GLY A 57 -2.38 -11.81 12.32
CA GLY A 57 -3.07 -11.45 13.56
C GLY A 57 -4.59 -11.62 13.43
N LYS A 58 -5.34 -10.51 13.44
CA LYS A 58 -6.81 -10.50 13.30
C LYS A 58 -7.29 -10.26 11.85
N SER A 59 -6.38 -10.23 10.88
CA SER A 59 -6.68 -10.03 9.46
C SER A 59 -6.33 -11.27 8.64
N VAL A 60 -7.28 -11.74 7.81
CA VAL A 60 -7.09 -12.85 6.89
C VAL A 60 -7.10 -12.30 5.46
N SER A 61 -6.21 -12.79 4.61
CA SER A 61 -6.21 -12.42 3.19
C SER A 61 -5.87 -13.64 2.34
N GLY A 62 -6.55 -13.78 1.21
CA GLY A 62 -6.34 -14.90 0.30
C GLY A 62 -5.95 -14.43 -1.09
N LYS A 63 -5.26 -15.31 -1.82
CA LYS A 63 -5.00 -15.17 -3.26
C LYS A 63 -5.95 -16.11 -4.00
N LEU A 64 -6.77 -15.54 -4.88
CA LEU A 64 -7.69 -16.29 -5.74
C LEU A 64 -6.92 -16.86 -6.94
N ALA A 65 -7.40 -18.00 -7.45
CA ALA A 65 -6.92 -18.62 -8.68
C ALA A 65 -7.25 -17.81 -9.93
#